data_AF-A0A654CTT4-F1
#
_entry.id   AF-A0A654CTT4-F1
#
_cell.length_a   1.000
_cell.length_b   1.000
_cell.length_c   1.000
_cell.angle_alpha   90.00
_cell.angle_beta   90.00
_cell.angle_gamma   90.00
#
_symmetry.space_group_name_H-M   'P 1'
#
loop_
_entity.id
_entity.type
_entity.pdbx_description
1 polymer ?
#
loop_
_entity_poly.entity_id
_entity_poly.type
_entity_poly.pdbx_seq_one_letter_code
_entity_poly.pdbx_strand_id
1 'polypeptide(L)'
;MNDDGTVGDPPQDTLDHIWASFSQAALDDIAGAYAAARRRPSNDALDAIGAVIGKSHNEIRRYFARAAKAQGSDFMSEHLLAGE
;
A
#
# COMPACT_ATOMS: atom_id res chain seq x y z
N MET A 1 32.14 -32.53 -7.28
CA MET A 1 30.79 -32.52 -7.88
C MET A 1 30.11 -31.30 -7.32
N ASN A 2 29.68 -30.39 -8.18
CA ASN A 2 29.29 -29.04 -7.80
C ASN A 2 27.90 -29.07 -7.15
N ASP A 3 27.82 -28.73 -5.86
CA ASP A 3 26.62 -28.23 -5.22
C ASP A 3 26.34 -26.84 -5.82
N ASP A 4 25.58 -26.83 -6.92
CA ASP A 4 25.03 -25.59 -7.47
C ASP A 4 23.87 -25.16 -6.57
N GLY A 5 24.22 -24.37 -5.56
CA GLY A 5 23.29 -23.73 -4.62
C GLY A 5 22.42 -22.67 -5.28
N THR A 6 21.81 -22.96 -6.42
CA THR A 6 20.68 -22.18 -6.92
C THR A 6 19.55 -22.37 -5.94
N VAL A 7 19.38 -21.40 -5.03
CA VAL A 7 18.07 -21.10 -4.46
C VAL A 7 17.19 -20.86 -5.68
N GLY A 8 16.45 -21.88 -6.11
CA GLY A 8 15.60 -21.80 -7.28
C GLY A 8 14.69 -20.58 -7.12
N ASP A 9 14.65 -19.73 -8.12
CA ASP A 9 13.76 -18.57 -8.12
C ASP A 9 12.37 -19.03 -7.65
N PRO A 10 11.78 -18.32 -6.67
CA PRO A 10 10.49 -18.71 -6.15
C PRO A 10 9.50 -18.85 -7.32
N PRO A 11 8.66 -19.90 -7.33
CA PRO A 11 7.69 -20.11 -8.41
C PRO A 11 6.89 -18.84 -8.65
N GLN A 12 6.53 -18.57 -9.91
CA GLN A 12 5.78 -17.36 -10.23
C GLN A 12 4.47 -17.28 -9.44
N ASP A 13 3.81 -18.41 -9.16
CA ASP A 13 2.65 -18.47 -8.26
C ASP A 13 2.96 -18.05 -6.81
N THR A 14 4.17 -18.30 -6.33
CA THR A 14 4.63 -17.84 -5.01
C THR A 14 4.91 -16.34 -5.05
N LEU A 15 5.50 -15.83 -6.13
CA LEU A 15 5.66 -14.39 -6.32
C LEU A 15 4.31 -13.69 -6.48
N ASP A 16 3.36 -14.27 -7.22
CA ASP A 16 1.99 -13.77 -7.36
C ASP A 16 1.22 -13.89 -6.05
N HIS A 17 1.44 -14.93 -5.24
CA HIS A 17 0.82 -15.06 -3.91
C HIS A 17 1.45 -14.12 -2.88
N ILE A 18 2.76 -13.88 -2.94
CA ILE A 18 3.48 -12.89 -2.13
C ILE A 18 3.07 -11.49 -2.57
N TRP A 19 2.96 -11.21 -3.87
CA TRP A 19 2.43 -9.97 -4.43
C TRP A 19 0.96 -9.76 -4.04
N ALA A 20 0.17 -10.82 -4.10
CA ALA A 20 -1.18 -10.89 -3.56
C ALA A 20 -1.23 -10.97 -2.03
N SER A 21 -0.10 -10.96 -1.32
CA SER A 21 0.01 -10.86 0.15
C SER A 21 0.61 -9.52 0.61
N PHE A 22 1.37 -8.85 -0.25
CA PHE A 22 1.54 -7.38 -0.24
C PHE A 22 0.20 -6.64 -0.54
N SER A 23 -0.87 -7.39 -0.84
CA SER A 23 -2.11 -6.97 -1.52
C SER A 23 -3.01 -5.96 -0.83
N GLN A 24 -3.09 -5.93 0.48
CA GLN A 24 -4.13 -5.14 1.15
C GLN A 24 -3.70 -4.86 2.58
N ALA A 25 -3.22 -5.90 3.29
CA ALA A 25 -2.71 -5.76 4.64
C ALA A 25 -1.54 -4.76 4.73
N ALA A 26 -0.59 -4.81 3.80
CA ALA A 26 0.51 -3.84 3.78
C ALA A 26 0.03 -2.41 3.47
N LEU A 27 -0.97 -2.25 2.60
CA LEU A 27 -1.56 -0.94 2.32
C LEU A 27 -2.38 -0.42 3.51
N ASP A 28 -3.04 -1.30 4.24
CA ASP A 28 -3.77 -1.00 5.47
C ASP A 28 -2.83 -0.60 6.60
N ASP A 29 -1.67 -1.26 6.72
CA ASP A 29 -0.62 -0.90 7.67
C ASP A 29 -0.02 0.47 7.35
N ILE A 30 0.28 0.74 6.07
CA ILE A 30 0.79 2.05 5.64
C ILE A 30 -0.28 3.13 5.91
N ALA A 31 -1.53 2.89 5.50
CA ALA A 31 -2.63 3.82 5.75
C ALA A 31 -2.85 4.05 7.26
N GLY A 32 -2.77 2.99 8.06
CA GLY A 32 -2.87 3.03 9.52
C GLY A 32 -1.74 3.83 10.15
N ALA A 33 -0.51 3.70 9.66
CA ALA A 33 0.63 4.49 10.13
C ALA A 33 0.44 6.00 9.87
N TYR A 34 -0.06 6.38 8.69
CA TYR A 34 -0.38 7.78 8.38
C TYR A 34 -1.55 8.31 9.21
N ALA A 35 -2.57 7.48 9.45
CA ALA A 35 -3.72 7.83 10.29
C ALA A 35 -3.31 8.03 11.75
N ALA A 36 -2.54 7.10 12.33
CA ALA A 36 -2.01 7.20 13.68
C ALA A 36 -1.10 8.43 13.86
N ALA A 37 -0.27 8.72 12.86
CA ALA A 37 0.59 9.91 12.86
C ALA A 37 -0.15 11.23 12.57
N ARG A 38 -1.46 11.20 12.27
CA ARG A 38 -2.26 12.34 11.81
C ARG A 38 -1.54 13.13 10.70
N ARG A 39 -0.98 12.40 9.74
CA ARG A 39 -0.20 12.98 8.65
C ARG A 39 -0.79 12.56 7.31
N ARG A 40 -0.92 13.51 6.38
CA ARG A 40 -1.24 13.17 4.99
C ARG A 40 0.00 12.60 4.28
N PRO A 41 -0.12 11.51 3.50
CA PRO A 41 0.92 11.14 2.55
C PRO A 41 1.14 12.25 1.52
N SER A 42 2.40 12.52 1.16
CA SER A 42 2.74 13.43 0.07
C SER A 42 2.35 12.83 -1.28
N ASN A 43 2.29 13.66 -2.33
CA ASN A 43 2.03 13.15 -3.68
C ASN A 43 3.10 12.16 -4.13
N ASP A 44 4.39 12.43 -3.87
CA ASP A 44 5.48 11.50 -4.18
C ASP A 44 5.32 10.15 -3.47
N ALA A 45 4.84 10.15 -2.22
CA ALA A 45 4.58 8.91 -1.50
C ALA A 45 3.41 8.13 -2.12
N LEU A 46 2.35 8.83 -2.54
CA LEU A 46 1.21 8.23 -3.23
C LEU A 46 1.60 7.68 -4.60
N ASP A 47 2.47 8.39 -5.34
CA ASP A 47 2.99 7.95 -6.64
C ASP A 47 3.90 6.74 -6.49
N ALA A 48 4.77 6.71 -5.47
CA ALA A 48 5.61 5.55 -5.19
C ALA A 48 4.78 4.32 -4.84
N ILE A 49 3.75 4.48 -3.98
CA ILE A 49 2.82 3.40 -3.65
C ILE A 49 2.04 2.96 -4.88
N GLY A 50 1.55 3.91 -5.67
CA GLY A 50 0.82 3.66 -6.92
C GLY A 50 1.66 2.91 -7.95
N ALA A 51 2.94 3.27 -8.10
CA ALA A 51 3.87 2.60 -9.00
C ALA A 51 4.14 1.15 -8.59
N VAL A 52 4.19 0.87 -7.28
CA VAL A 52 4.33 -0.50 -6.77
C VAL A 52 3.08 -1.31 -7.10
N ILE A 53 1.87 -0.82 -6.79
CA ILE A 53 0.65 -1.63 -6.94
C ILE A 53 -0.09 -1.47 -8.27
N GLY A 54 0.50 -0.75 -9.23
CA GLY A 54 -0.08 -0.50 -10.55
C GLY A 54 -1.37 0.34 -10.51
N LYS A 55 -1.48 1.31 -9.60
CA LYS A 55 -2.65 2.19 -9.44
C LYS A 55 -2.28 3.66 -9.53
N SER A 56 -3.22 4.49 -9.95
CA SER A 56 -3.05 5.95 -9.96
C SER A 56 -3.04 6.52 -8.54
N HIS A 57 -2.39 7.68 -8.34
CA HIS A 57 -2.39 8.36 -7.03
C HIS A 57 -3.81 8.58 -6.49
N ASN A 58 -4.78 8.81 -7.37
CA ASN A 58 -6.17 9.10 -7.00
C ASN A 58 -6.86 7.86 -6.43
N GLU A 59 -6.56 6.69 -6.98
CA GLU A 59 -7.02 5.42 -6.42
C GLU A 59 -6.40 5.17 -5.04
N ILE A 60 -5.10 5.46 -4.86
CA ILE A 60 -4.43 5.33 -3.56
C ILE A 60 -5.04 6.28 -2.53
N ARG A 61 -5.33 7.54 -2.89
CA ARG A 61 -5.99 8.49 -1.98
C ARG A 61 -7.35 7.99 -1.50
N ARG A 62 -8.18 7.49 -2.42
CA ARG A 62 -9.49 6.92 -2.08
C ARG A 62 -9.37 5.69 -1.19
N TYR A 63 -8.37 4.85 -1.45
CA TYR A 63 -8.05 3.72 -0.59
C TYR A 63 -7.72 4.18 0.83
N PHE A 64 -6.77 5.10 0.98
CA PHE A 64 -6.29 5.58 2.27
C PHE A 64 -7.41 6.27 3.06
N ALA A 65 -8.25 7.05 2.40
CA ALA A 65 -9.42 7.66 3.03
C ALA A 65 -10.43 6.60 3.54
N ARG A 66 -10.66 5.54 2.77
CA ARG A 66 -11.56 4.43 3.18
C ARG A 66 -10.96 3.62 4.33
N ALA A 67 -9.68 3.27 4.25
CA ALA A 67 -8.96 2.55 5.30
C ALA A 67 -8.94 3.36 6.60
N ALA A 68 -8.64 4.66 6.54
CA ALA A 68 -8.68 5.55 7.69
C ALA A 68 -10.08 5.63 8.32
N LYS A 69 -11.13 5.73 7.50
CA LYS A 69 -12.52 5.72 7.98
C LYS A 69 -12.89 4.40 8.66
N ALA A 70 -12.47 3.26 8.09
CA ALA A 70 -12.69 1.94 8.71
C ALA A 70 -11.97 1.80 10.06
N GLN A 71 -10.85 2.51 10.24
CA GLN A 71 -10.08 2.57 11.48
C GLN A 71 -10.54 3.69 12.45
N GLY A 72 -11.63 4.42 12.13
CA GLY A 72 -12.18 5.48 12.98
C GLY A 72 -11.39 6.79 12.99
N SER A 73 -10.52 7.01 11.99
CA SER A 73 -9.73 8.23 11.85
C SER A 73 -10.36 9.20 10.85
N ASP A 74 -11.21 10.11 11.35
CA ASP A 74 -11.88 11.15 10.53
C ASP A 74 -10.90 12.16 9.92
N PHE A 75 -9.74 12.37 10.56
CA PHE A 75 -8.72 13.32 10.08
C PHE A 75 -8.25 13.03 8.65
N MET A 76 -7.94 11.78 8.34
CA MET A 76 -7.45 11.38 7.02
C MET A 76 -8.58 11.26 5.99
N SER A 77 -9.80 10.90 6.41
CA SER A 77 -10.94 10.80 5.49
C SER A 77 -11.40 12.17 5.02
N GLU A 78 -11.51 13.16 5.92
CA GLU A 78 -11.86 14.54 5.57
C GLU A 78 -10.76 15.21 4.76
N HIS A 79 -9.50 15.07 5.18
CA HIS A 79 -8.41 15.68 4.46
C HIS A 79 -8.18 15.00 3.12
N LEU A 80 -7.94 13.70 3.00
CA LEU A 80 -7.72 13.11 1.66
C LEU A 80 -8.93 13.29 0.72
N LEU A 81 -10.14 13.41 1.30
CA LEU A 81 -11.43 13.82 0.71
C LEU A 81 -11.45 15.23 0.08
N ALA A 82 -11.09 16.23 0.88
CA ALA A 82 -11.33 17.65 0.60
C ALA A 82 -10.21 18.34 -0.20
N GLY A 83 -9.30 17.57 -0.82
CA GLY A 83 -8.17 18.09 -1.60
C GLY A 83 -8.44 18.31 -3.09
N GLU A 84 -9.71 18.36 -3.50
CA GLU A 84 -10.15 18.77 -4.85
C GLU A 84 -10.22 20.28 -5.00
#